data_AF-A0A519ZR98-F1
#
_entry.id   AF-A0A519ZR98-F1
#
_cell.length_a   1.000
_cell.length_b   1.000
_cell.length_c   1.000
_cell.angle_alpha   90.00
_cell.angle_beta   90.00
_cell.angle_gamma   90.00
#
_symmetry.space_group_name_H-M   'P 1'
#
loop_
_entity.id
_entity.type
_entity.pdbx_description
1 polymer ?
#
loop_
_entity_poly.entity_id
_entity_poly.type
_entity_poly.pdbx_seq_one_letter_code
_entity_poly.pdbx_strand_id
1 'polypeptide(L)'
;MHSPVQNNSSSRGSFQRASARHLAVVAACSALLSQAVAQPQSTAADLQACLGLQPDSARLACYDRQAGREAMVTLPASPVVEPGTAEAQPQTPAAAPVVKQQSDSFLSRYWELDDQDKRGTFNYTGYRPNVFMPLHQMREVNRTPSSPTRGQAASLPKYKHGEAKIQLSLRSKVLEDVLLPGADLWVAYTQQSMWQLWNPGESAPFRNTDYQPEAIFVVPTPEAWRNLPLGWAWRMSQLGIVHQSNGQPDPLSRSWNRVYGVLGFERQDLVLSFRLEQRLEKDSDERDDNPDIVDYLGRTEVQLAWSPGRATSALTWRPGSSGKGSLQYDWSYPVNKERPDGLRWYVQLFHGFGETLLDYNFRQTSLGLGVTIFKF
;
A
#
# COMPACT_ATOMS: atom_id res chain seq x y z
N MET A 1 -19.22 -78.14 -32.22
CA MET A 1 -17.78 -78.43 -32.34
C MET A 1 -17.04 -77.48 -31.40
N HIS A 2 -16.94 -77.84 -30.12
CA HIS A 2 -15.75 -78.44 -29.50
C HIS A 2 -14.51 -77.53 -29.55
N SER A 3 -14.24 -76.86 -28.42
CA SER A 3 -12.88 -76.52 -27.95
C SER A 3 -12.05 -77.81 -27.82
N PRO A 4 -10.70 -77.80 -27.75
CA PRO A 4 -10.04 -77.40 -26.48
C PRO A 4 -8.56 -76.90 -26.53
N VAL A 5 -8.11 -76.31 -25.41
CA VAL A 5 -6.89 -76.66 -24.62
C VAL A 5 -5.45 -76.20 -25.01
N GLN A 6 -4.87 -75.40 -24.08
CA GLN A 6 -3.54 -75.47 -23.41
C GLN A 6 -2.26 -75.07 -24.17
N ASN A 7 -1.11 -74.70 -23.59
CA ASN A 7 -0.54 -74.47 -22.23
C ASN A 7 0.74 -73.62 -22.45
N ASN A 8 1.07 -72.60 -21.64
CA ASN A 8 2.01 -72.60 -20.51
C ASN A 8 3.52 -72.88 -20.82
N SER A 9 4.39 -71.88 -20.60
CA SER A 9 5.78 -72.00 -20.06
C SER A 9 6.37 -70.60 -19.83
N SER A 10 6.43 -70.07 -18.60
CA SER A 10 7.58 -70.12 -17.68
C SER A 10 8.94 -69.67 -18.26
N SER A 11 9.43 -68.51 -17.83
CA SER A 11 10.86 -68.35 -17.52
C SER A 11 11.03 -67.55 -16.21
N ARG A 12 11.78 -68.17 -15.30
CA ARG A 12 12.21 -67.68 -13.99
C ARG A 12 13.60 -67.05 -14.13
N GLY A 13 13.92 -66.14 -13.20
CA GLY A 13 15.27 -65.74 -12.82
C GLY A 13 15.62 -64.35 -13.36
N SER A 14 16.14 -63.40 -12.58
CA SER A 14 16.98 -63.53 -11.39
C SER A 14 16.85 -62.32 -10.48
N PHE A 15 16.65 -62.59 -9.19
CA PHE A 15 16.90 -61.65 -8.09
C PHE A 15 18.39 -61.30 -8.03
N GLN A 16 18.74 -60.02 -8.09
CA GLN A 16 20.00 -59.52 -7.55
C GLN A 16 19.72 -58.71 -6.28
N ARG A 17 20.46 -59.11 -5.24
CA ARG A 17 20.42 -58.63 -3.87
C ARG A 17 20.98 -57.20 -3.82
N ALA A 18 20.14 -56.24 -3.44
CA ALA A 18 20.63 -54.94 -2.96
C ALA A 18 20.71 -54.99 -1.43
N SER A 19 21.96 -54.88 -0.98
CA SER A 19 22.48 -54.95 0.39
C SER A 19 21.71 -54.08 1.41
N ALA A 20 21.33 -54.74 2.51
CA ALA A 20 20.90 -54.14 3.77
C ALA A 20 22.04 -53.35 4.42
N ARG A 21 22.18 -52.05 4.13
CA ARG A 21 23.08 -51.14 4.89
C ARG A 21 22.59 -49.70 5.09
N HIS A 22 21.34 -49.36 4.77
CA HIS A 22 20.83 -47.98 4.93
C HIS A 22 19.61 -47.82 5.84
N LEU A 23 19.21 -48.86 6.57
CA LEU A 23 18.09 -48.80 7.53
C LEU A 23 18.51 -48.56 9.00
N ALA A 24 19.74 -48.07 9.25
CA ALA A 24 20.26 -47.84 10.60
C ALA A 24 20.71 -46.38 10.87
N VAL A 25 20.43 -45.44 9.95
CA VAL A 25 20.77 -44.01 10.13
C VAL A 25 19.52 -43.14 10.37
N VAL A 26 18.32 -43.67 10.22
CA VAL A 26 17.05 -42.93 10.46
C VAL A 26 16.54 -43.08 11.90
N ALA A 27 17.11 -43.98 12.71
CA ALA A 27 16.67 -44.23 14.09
C ALA A 27 17.54 -43.59 15.19
N ALA A 28 18.55 -42.79 14.84
CA ALA A 28 19.48 -42.15 15.80
C ALA A 28 19.37 -40.61 15.88
N CYS A 29 18.46 -39.98 15.11
CA CYS A 29 18.20 -38.53 15.19
C CYS A 29 16.95 -38.15 16.00
N SER A 30 16.20 -39.13 16.53
CA SER A 30 14.92 -38.88 17.21
C SER A 30 15.02 -38.82 18.75
N ALA A 31 16.23 -38.89 19.33
CA ALA A 31 16.43 -39.01 20.78
C ALA A 31 17.22 -37.84 21.42
N LEU A 32 17.30 -36.67 20.75
CA LEU A 32 17.99 -35.47 21.28
C LEU A 32 17.11 -34.20 21.32
N LEU A 33 15.79 -34.33 21.20
CA LEU A 33 14.85 -33.19 21.23
C LEU A 33 13.86 -33.29 22.41
N SER A 34 14.36 -33.58 23.61
CA SER A 34 13.57 -33.45 24.85
C SER A 34 14.43 -32.88 25.97
N GLN A 35 14.95 -31.67 25.75
CA GLN A 35 15.14 -30.73 26.85
C GLN A 35 13.98 -29.74 26.78
N ALA A 36 12.94 -30.02 27.56
CA ALA A 36 11.87 -29.07 27.80
C ALA A 36 12.48 -27.87 28.52
N VAL A 37 12.62 -26.75 27.83
CA VAL A 37 12.87 -25.45 28.47
C VAL A 37 11.62 -25.15 29.28
N ALA A 38 11.73 -25.21 30.61
CA ALA A 38 10.68 -24.77 31.51
C ALA A 38 10.48 -23.26 31.29
N GLN A 39 9.45 -22.88 30.56
CA GLN A 39 9.03 -21.48 30.51
C GLN A 39 8.38 -21.13 31.85
N PRO A 40 8.70 -19.98 32.45
CA PRO A 40 7.99 -19.51 33.63
C PRO A 40 6.52 -19.28 33.25
N GLN A 41 5.63 -20.13 33.75
CA GLN A 41 4.19 -19.92 33.61
C GLN A 41 3.77 -18.87 34.63
N SER A 42 3.56 -17.62 34.18
CA SER A 42 2.87 -16.61 35.00
C SER A 42 1.42 -17.02 35.19
N THR A 43 0.94 -16.97 36.43
CA THR A 43 -0.46 -17.28 36.71
C THR A 43 -1.33 -16.05 36.41
N ALA A 44 -2.62 -16.26 36.13
CA ALA A 44 -3.56 -15.16 35.91
C ALA A 44 -3.65 -14.20 37.12
N ALA A 45 -3.39 -14.71 38.33
CA ALA A 45 -3.35 -13.92 39.56
C ALA A 45 -2.16 -12.94 39.58
N ASP A 46 -1.03 -13.33 39.01
CA ASP A 46 0.18 -12.50 38.98
C ASP A 46 0.00 -11.30 38.02
N LEU A 47 -0.63 -11.52 36.87
CA LEU A 47 -0.89 -10.47 35.88
C LEU A 47 -1.90 -9.42 36.38
N GLN A 48 -2.83 -9.84 37.23
CA GLN A 48 -3.87 -8.96 37.78
C GLN A 48 -3.29 -7.92 38.76
N ALA A 49 -2.16 -8.21 39.41
CA ALA A 49 -1.45 -7.26 40.25
C ALA A 49 -0.85 -6.08 39.47
N CYS A 50 -0.50 -6.29 38.19
CA CYS A 50 0.04 -5.21 37.35
C CYS A 50 -1.01 -4.14 37.01
N LEU A 51 -2.31 -4.49 36.98
CA LEU A 51 -3.39 -3.56 36.62
C LEU A 51 -3.51 -2.35 37.56
N GLY A 52 -3.07 -2.47 38.81
CA GLY A 52 -3.13 -1.39 39.79
C GLY A 52 -2.09 -0.27 39.59
N LEU A 53 -1.11 -0.47 38.70
CA LEU A 53 -0.01 0.48 38.49
C LEU A 53 -0.46 1.64 37.58
N GLN A 54 -0.52 2.85 38.12
CA GLN A 54 -0.99 4.04 37.40
C GLN A 54 -0.08 4.50 36.26
N PRO A 55 1.25 4.63 36.43
CA PRO A 55 2.09 4.96 35.29
C PRO A 55 2.14 3.76 34.33
N ASP A 56 1.80 4.02 33.06
CA ASP A 56 1.76 2.99 32.01
C ASP A 56 3.12 2.30 31.81
N SER A 57 4.22 3.02 32.03
CA SER A 57 5.58 2.48 32.00
C SER A 57 5.85 1.45 33.10
N ALA A 58 5.36 1.69 34.32
CA ALA A 58 5.49 0.74 35.42
C ALA A 58 4.60 -0.49 35.22
N ARG A 59 3.40 -0.27 34.67
CA ARG A 59 2.46 -1.34 34.31
C ARG A 59 3.05 -2.24 33.23
N LEU A 60 3.64 -1.67 32.18
CA LEU A 60 4.30 -2.41 31.11
C LEU A 60 5.51 -3.20 31.62
N ALA A 61 6.38 -2.58 32.42
CA ALA A 61 7.53 -3.25 33.01
C ALA A 61 7.13 -4.44 33.91
N CYS A 62 6.02 -4.33 34.64
CA CYS A 62 5.46 -5.42 35.44
C CYS A 62 5.05 -6.61 34.55
N TYR A 63 4.36 -6.35 33.44
CA TYR A 63 3.97 -7.39 32.49
C TYR A 63 5.18 -8.04 31.81
N ASP A 64 6.16 -7.25 31.37
CA ASP A 64 7.36 -7.78 30.72
C ASP A 64 8.17 -8.69 31.67
N ARG A 65 8.26 -8.34 32.96
CA ARG A 65 8.90 -9.18 33.96
C ARG A 65 8.18 -10.51 34.16
N GLN A 66 6.85 -10.48 34.27
CA GLN A 66 6.05 -11.69 34.46
C GLN A 66 5.93 -12.57 33.21
N ALA A 67 6.08 -11.98 32.03
CA ALA A 67 6.20 -12.71 30.77
C ALA A 67 7.61 -13.26 30.53
N GLY A 68 8.57 -13.02 31.45
CA GLY A 68 9.96 -13.47 31.31
C GLY A 68 10.75 -12.75 30.20
N ARG A 69 10.28 -11.58 29.74
CA ARG A 69 10.89 -10.82 28.65
C ARG A 69 12.21 -10.15 29.02
N GLU A 70 12.48 -9.95 30.31
CA GLU A 70 13.77 -9.44 30.80
C GLU A 70 14.96 -10.37 30.41
N ALA A 71 14.71 -11.67 30.16
CA ALA A 71 15.75 -12.61 29.72
C ALA A 71 16.06 -12.58 28.21
N MET A 72 15.24 -11.90 27.39
CA MET A 72 15.44 -11.83 25.93
C MET A 72 16.25 -10.60 25.47
N VAL A 73 16.60 -9.69 26.37
CA VAL A 73 17.42 -8.51 26.08
C VAL A 73 18.79 -8.64 26.74
N THR A 74 19.61 -9.58 26.27
CA THR A 74 21.07 -9.49 26.44
C THR A 74 21.69 -8.97 25.16
N LEU A 75 21.80 -7.66 25.04
CA LEU A 75 22.85 -7.00 24.26
C LEU A 75 24.08 -6.83 25.18
N PRO A 76 25.31 -6.85 24.64
CA PRO A 76 26.53 -6.94 25.45
C PRO A 76 26.64 -5.77 26.43
N ALA A 77 26.86 -6.10 27.69
CA ALA A 77 27.01 -5.16 28.78
C ALA A 77 28.29 -4.33 28.64
N SER A 78 28.17 -3.01 28.69
CA SER A 78 29.27 -2.12 29.05
C SER A 78 29.72 -2.40 30.50
N PRO A 79 31.00 -2.20 30.84
CA PRO A 79 31.56 -2.69 32.09
C PRO A 79 30.94 -2.01 33.31
N VAL A 80 30.64 -2.84 34.31
CA VAL A 80 30.14 -2.47 35.64
C VAL A 80 31.23 -1.69 36.38
N VAL A 81 30.88 -0.48 36.84
CA VAL A 81 31.67 0.27 37.82
C VAL A 81 31.16 -0.12 39.22
N GLU A 82 32.07 -0.52 40.11
CA GLU A 82 31.78 -0.82 41.52
C GLU A 82 31.19 0.39 42.27
N PRO A 83 30.40 0.16 43.34
CA PRO A 83 29.74 1.24 44.06
C PRO A 83 30.73 2.04 44.93
N GLY A 84 31.29 3.10 44.35
CA GLY A 84 31.89 4.21 45.08
C GLY A 84 30.83 5.26 45.42
N THR A 85 30.81 5.69 46.68
CA THR A 85 29.96 6.78 47.20
C THR A 85 30.11 8.05 46.34
N ALA A 86 29.08 8.40 45.58
CA ALA A 86 29.00 9.64 44.83
C ALA A 86 27.73 10.41 45.21
N GLU A 87 27.94 11.69 45.53
CA GLU A 87 26.97 12.65 46.00
C GLU A 87 25.78 12.82 45.04
N ALA A 88 24.62 13.14 45.62
CA ALA A 88 23.38 13.36 44.90
C ALA A 88 23.51 14.51 43.89
N GLN A 89 23.57 14.18 42.59
CA GLN A 89 23.28 15.16 41.54
C GLN A 89 21.77 15.44 41.49
N PRO A 90 21.34 16.69 41.27
CA PRO A 90 19.93 17.01 41.14
C PRO A 90 19.31 16.24 39.97
N GLN A 91 18.29 15.44 40.26
CA GLN A 91 17.46 14.81 39.23
C GLN A 91 16.76 15.92 38.45
N THR A 92 17.24 16.20 37.24
CA THR A 92 16.48 16.98 36.25
C THR A 92 15.14 16.24 36.05
N PRO A 93 13.98 16.89 36.25
CA PRO A 93 12.70 16.23 36.04
C PRO A 93 12.65 15.71 34.61
N ALA A 94 12.32 14.43 34.45
CA ALA A 94 12.03 13.85 33.15
C ALA A 94 11.01 14.77 32.45
N ALA A 95 11.42 15.36 31.33
CA ALA A 95 10.57 16.22 30.54
C ALA A 95 9.29 15.44 30.23
N ALA A 96 8.14 16.00 30.62
CA ALA A 96 6.85 15.49 30.21
C ALA A 96 6.86 15.28 28.69
N PRO A 97 6.16 14.26 28.15
CA PRO A 97 6.08 14.08 26.72
C PRO A 97 5.52 15.36 26.12
N VAL A 98 6.39 16.12 25.44
CA VAL A 98 5.99 17.29 24.67
C VAL A 98 5.09 16.73 23.59
N VAL A 99 3.78 16.92 23.74
CA VAL A 99 2.84 16.74 22.64
C VAL A 99 3.26 17.75 21.60
N LYS A 100 4.07 17.32 20.62
CA LYS A 100 4.47 18.18 19.51
C LYS A 100 3.17 18.62 18.83
N GLN A 101 2.92 19.92 18.89
CA GLN A 101 1.77 20.53 18.22
C GLN A 101 1.98 20.31 16.72
N GLN A 102 1.07 19.59 16.07
CA GLN A 102 1.18 19.31 14.63
C GLN A 102 1.11 20.63 13.84
N SER A 103 1.76 20.67 12.66
CA SER A 103 1.71 21.85 11.79
C SER A 103 0.27 22.12 11.36
N ASP A 104 -0.09 23.40 11.18
CA ASP A 104 -1.39 23.77 10.57
C ASP A 104 -1.44 23.43 9.07
N SER A 105 -0.29 23.20 8.44
CA SER A 105 -0.19 22.80 7.02
C SER A 105 -0.67 21.38 6.77
N PHE A 106 -1.63 21.22 5.86
CA PHE A 106 -2.07 19.89 5.41
C PHE A 106 -0.93 19.15 4.73
N LEU A 107 -0.20 19.79 3.82
CA LEU A 107 0.89 19.14 3.09
C LEU A 107 2.04 18.75 4.01
N SER A 108 2.31 19.53 5.06
CA SER A 108 3.32 19.19 6.06
C SER A 108 2.93 17.96 6.86
N ARG A 109 1.70 17.91 7.41
CA ARG A 109 1.21 16.71 8.11
C ARG A 109 1.17 15.47 7.20
N TYR A 110 0.78 15.67 5.93
CA TYR A 110 0.65 14.60 4.94
C TYR A 110 1.99 14.06 4.45
N TRP A 111 3.00 14.90 4.20
CA TRP A 111 4.30 14.44 3.71
C TRP A 111 5.42 14.47 4.75
N GLU A 112 5.10 14.81 6.00
CA GLU A 112 6.05 14.96 7.10
C GLU A 112 7.16 15.96 6.73
N LEU A 113 6.77 17.16 6.33
CA LEU A 113 7.73 18.14 5.78
C LEU A 113 8.49 18.88 6.89
N ASP A 114 7.81 19.25 7.97
CA ASP A 114 8.39 19.94 9.13
C ASP A 114 8.82 18.94 10.21
N ASP A 115 9.86 19.27 11.00
CA ASP A 115 10.43 18.42 12.07
C ASP A 115 9.41 17.97 13.14
N GLN A 116 8.32 18.73 13.30
CA GLN A 116 7.25 18.40 14.22
C GLN A 116 6.28 17.34 13.68
N ASP A 117 6.20 17.19 12.36
CA ASP A 117 5.32 16.24 11.68
C ASP A 117 6.05 14.93 11.31
N LYS A 118 7.37 14.88 11.44
CA LYS A 118 8.18 13.66 11.27
C LYS A 118 7.76 12.58 12.27
N ARG A 119 7.37 11.42 11.76
CA ARG A 119 6.96 10.24 12.53
C ARG A 119 8.00 9.12 12.50
N GLY A 120 9.15 9.35 11.86
CA GLY A 120 10.21 8.36 11.68
C GLY A 120 9.96 7.38 10.54
N THR A 121 10.86 6.41 10.38
CA THR A 121 10.87 5.46 9.27
C THR A 121 10.12 4.17 9.57
N PHE A 122 9.77 3.43 8.52
CA PHE A 122 9.11 2.11 8.54
C PHE A 122 7.70 2.07 9.13
N ASN A 123 7.08 3.22 9.37
CA ASN A 123 5.65 3.32 9.63
C ASN A 123 4.88 3.21 8.32
N TYR A 124 3.82 2.40 8.28
CA TYR A 124 2.90 2.37 7.15
C TYR A 124 1.72 3.31 7.43
N THR A 125 1.36 4.10 6.43
CA THR A 125 0.26 5.05 6.52
C THR A 125 -0.50 5.13 5.20
N GLY A 126 -1.66 5.77 5.18
CA GLY A 126 -2.44 5.97 3.95
C GLY A 126 -1.68 6.83 2.93
N TYR A 127 -1.76 6.46 1.64
CA TYR A 127 -1.22 7.25 0.55
C TYR A 127 -2.32 7.88 -0.30
N ARG A 128 -3.00 7.10 -1.15
CA ARG A 128 -4.25 7.52 -1.81
C ARG A 128 -5.46 7.05 -0.96
N PRO A 129 -6.70 7.46 -1.27
CA PRO A 129 -7.87 6.98 -0.55
C PRO A 129 -7.94 5.44 -0.51
N ASN A 130 -8.13 4.85 0.68
CA ASN A 130 -8.37 3.41 0.82
C ASN A 130 -9.87 3.20 0.81
N VAL A 131 -10.43 2.75 -0.32
CA VAL A 131 -11.88 2.77 -0.56
C VAL A 131 -12.46 1.38 -0.73
N PHE A 132 -13.68 1.23 -0.23
CA PHE A 132 -14.58 0.16 -0.61
C PHE A 132 -15.88 0.78 -1.10
N MET A 133 -16.12 0.69 -2.41
CA MET A 133 -17.33 1.18 -3.07
C MET A 133 -18.14 0.00 -3.58
N PRO A 134 -19.09 -0.54 -2.79
CA PRO A 134 -19.93 -1.64 -3.23
C PRO A 134 -20.86 -1.25 -4.38
N LEU A 135 -21.12 0.05 -4.55
CA LEU A 135 -21.95 0.57 -5.63
C LEU A 135 -21.06 1.40 -6.56
N HIS A 136 -20.47 0.75 -7.56
CA HIS A 136 -19.79 1.42 -8.67
C HIS A 136 -20.56 1.13 -9.96
N GLN A 137 -21.16 2.16 -10.54
CA GLN A 137 -22.02 2.06 -11.70
C GLN A 137 -21.35 2.72 -12.90
N MET A 138 -21.09 1.95 -13.95
CA MET A 138 -20.54 2.41 -15.22
C MET A 138 -21.64 2.59 -16.27
N ARG A 139 -21.50 3.59 -17.14
CA ARG A 139 -22.41 3.74 -18.29
C ARG A 139 -22.25 2.63 -19.32
N GLU A 140 -21.02 2.25 -19.60
CA GLU A 140 -20.66 1.21 -20.58
C GLU A 140 -19.63 0.27 -19.98
N VAL A 141 -19.56 -0.95 -20.50
CA VAL A 141 -18.59 -1.96 -20.09
C VAL A 141 -17.74 -2.32 -21.30
N ASN A 142 -16.42 -2.17 -21.17
CA ASN A 142 -15.48 -2.58 -22.19
C ASN A 142 -15.47 -4.11 -22.31
N ARG A 143 -16.12 -4.66 -23.35
CA ARG A 143 -16.26 -6.12 -23.54
C ARG A 143 -15.17 -6.73 -24.40
N THR A 144 -14.49 -5.92 -25.19
CA THR A 144 -13.42 -6.37 -26.08
C THR A 144 -12.25 -5.39 -25.98
N PRO A 145 -11.53 -5.37 -24.84
CA PRO A 145 -10.37 -4.51 -24.70
C PRO A 145 -9.37 -4.80 -25.81
N SER A 146 -8.74 -3.73 -26.31
CA SER A 146 -7.74 -3.84 -27.36
C SER A 146 -6.57 -2.89 -27.10
N SER A 147 -5.43 -3.18 -27.72
CA SER A 147 -4.32 -2.24 -27.83
C SER A 147 -3.60 -2.47 -29.17
N PRO A 148 -2.80 -1.52 -29.67
CA PRO A 148 -2.14 -1.63 -30.98
C PRO A 148 -1.30 -2.90 -31.14
N THR A 149 -0.67 -3.38 -30.07
CA THR A 149 0.30 -4.48 -30.08
C THR A 149 -0.28 -5.80 -29.58
N ARG A 150 -1.34 -5.76 -28.75
CA ARG A 150 -2.03 -6.97 -28.26
C ARG A 150 -3.24 -7.36 -29.11
N GLY A 151 -3.66 -6.50 -30.02
CA GLY A 151 -4.86 -6.70 -30.82
C GLY A 151 -6.13 -6.63 -29.96
N GLN A 152 -7.24 -7.15 -30.49
CA GLN A 152 -8.50 -7.23 -29.77
C GLN A 152 -8.57 -8.53 -28.97
N ALA A 153 -8.87 -8.43 -27.68
CA ALA A 153 -9.14 -9.60 -26.86
C ALA A 153 -10.41 -10.32 -27.31
N ALA A 154 -10.48 -11.63 -27.04
CA ALA A 154 -11.75 -12.34 -27.08
C ALA A 154 -12.79 -11.63 -26.20
N SER A 155 -14.07 -11.78 -26.54
CA SER A 155 -15.15 -11.19 -25.73
C SER A 155 -14.99 -11.63 -24.29
N LEU A 156 -14.88 -10.65 -23.40
CA LEU A 156 -14.93 -10.86 -21.96
C LEU A 156 -16.29 -11.48 -21.57
N PRO A 157 -16.39 -12.11 -20.38
CA PRO A 157 -17.65 -12.58 -19.83
C PRO A 157 -18.73 -11.51 -19.83
N LYS A 158 -20.00 -11.88 -19.59
CA LYS A 158 -21.12 -10.93 -19.61
C LYS A 158 -21.15 -10.06 -18.35
N TYR A 159 -20.14 -9.21 -18.22
CA TYR A 159 -19.99 -8.24 -17.16
C TYR A 159 -21.14 -7.25 -17.15
N LYS A 160 -21.59 -6.94 -15.94
CA LYS A 160 -22.65 -5.99 -15.65
C LYS A 160 -22.06 -4.58 -15.52
N HIS A 161 -22.93 -3.60 -15.71
CA HIS A 161 -22.61 -2.19 -15.53
C HIS A 161 -22.36 -1.81 -14.07
N GLY A 162 -22.98 -2.53 -13.13
CA GLY A 162 -22.78 -2.37 -11.70
C GLY A 162 -21.75 -3.36 -11.17
N GLU A 163 -20.73 -2.86 -10.50
CA GLU A 163 -19.66 -3.62 -9.87
C GLU A 163 -19.26 -2.98 -8.53
N ALA A 164 -18.33 -3.61 -7.80
CA ALA A 164 -17.70 -3.03 -6.63
C ALA A 164 -16.30 -2.56 -6.99
N LYS A 165 -15.90 -1.39 -6.50
CA LYS A 165 -14.52 -0.87 -6.63
C LYS A 165 -13.82 -0.89 -5.28
N ILE A 166 -12.61 -1.43 -5.27
CA ILE A 166 -11.74 -1.52 -4.10
C ILE A 166 -10.45 -0.79 -4.42
N GLN A 167 -9.96 0.05 -3.52
CA GLN A 167 -8.61 0.61 -3.59
C GLN A 167 -7.90 0.45 -2.24
N LEU A 168 -6.71 -0.15 -2.27
CA LEU A 168 -5.77 -0.15 -1.16
C LEU A 168 -4.58 0.72 -1.57
N SER A 169 -4.19 1.66 -0.74
CA SER A 169 -3.06 2.54 -1.02
C SER A 169 -2.34 2.93 0.25
N LEU A 170 -1.11 2.43 0.36
CA LEU A 170 -0.25 2.60 1.51
C LEU A 170 1.09 3.16 1.09
N ARG A 171 1.76 3.84 2.01
CA ARG A 171 3.16 4.26 1.87
C ARG A 171 3.89 4.11 3.18
N SER A 172 5.21 4.03 3.08
CA SER A 172 6.12 4.05 4.21
C SER A 172 7.35 4.88 3.90
N LYS A 173 7.78 5.70 4.86
CA LYS A 173 9.05 6.41 4.80
C LYS A 173 10.18 5.42 5.05
N VAL A 174 11.12 5.32 4.13
CA VAL A 174 12.26 4.37 4.23
C VAL A 174 13.56 5.06 4.60
N LEU A 175 13.75 6.32 4.19
CA LEU A 175 14.87 7.17 4.60
C LEU A 175 14.34 8.56 4.95
N GLU A 176 14.93 9.15 5.98
CA GLU A 176 14.61 10.50 6.45
C GLU A 176 15.85 11.38 6.32
N ASP A 177 15.66 12.63 5.94
CA ASP A 177 16.72 13.65 5.81
C ASP A 177 17.93 13.20 4.96
N VAL A 178 17.67 12.81 3.71
CA VAL A 178 18.66 12.26 2.78
C VAL A 178 18.87 13.17 1.56
N LEU A 179 20.14 13.37 1.17
CA LEU A 179 20.62 14.22 0.07
C LEU A 179 20.38 15.73 0.21
N LEU A 180 19.17 16.15 0.61
CA LEU A 180 18.77 17.54 0.78
C LEU A 180 18.13 17.74 2.16
N PRO A 181 18.27 18.93 2.79
CA PRO A 181 17.71 19.18 4.11
C PRO A 181 16.20 18.89 4.20
N GLY A 182 15.82 18.02 5.12
CA GLY A 182 14.45 17.61 5.39
C GLY A 182 13.83 16.69 4.33
N ALA A 183 14.60 16.28 3.32
CA ALA A 183 14.09 15.46 2.22
C ALA A 183 14.02 13.99 2.58
N ASP A 184 12.90 13.35 2.25
CA ASP A 184 12.60 11.99 2.66
C ASP A 184 12.40 11.08 1.44
N LEU A 185 12.81 9.82 1.57
CA LEU A 185 12.49 8.77 0.61
C LEU A 185 11.34 7.91 1.13
N TRP A 186 10.34 7.72 0.29
CA TRP A 186 9.16 6.92 0.55
C TRP A 186 9.04 5.79 -0.46
N VAL A 187 8.47 4.69 -0.03
CA VAL A 187 7.92 3.66 -0.92
C VAL A 187 6.41 3.64 -0.76
N ALA A 188 5.69 3.45 -1.85
CA ALA A 188 4.24 3.36 -1.84
C ALA A 188 3.75 2.21 -2.71
N TYR A 189 2.56 1.73 -2.41
CA TYR A 189 1.87 0.71 -3.17
C TYR A 189 0.39 1.05 -3.23
N THR A 190 -0.14 1.16 -4.45
CA THR A 190 -1.57 1.31 -4.70
C THR A 190 -2.06 0.12 -5.51
N GLN A 191 -3.18 -0.47 -5.10
CA GLN A 191 -3.89 -1.50 -5.83
C GLN A 191 -5.33 -1.07 -6.01
N GLN A 192 -5.83 -1.10 -7.25
CA GLN A 192 -7.22 -0.81 -7.58
C GLN A 192 -7.85 -2.07 -8.18
N SER A 193 -9.00 -2.52 -7.69
CA SER A 193 -9.70 -3.69 -8.21
C SER A 193 -11.16 -3.39 -8.53
N MET A 194 -11.59 -3.87 -9.69
CA MET A 194 -12.97 -3.82 -10.19
C MET A 194 -13.57 -5.21 -10.09
N TRP A 195 -14.55 -5.37 -9.21
CA TRP A 195 -15.10 -6.66 -8.82
C TRP A 195 -16.55 -6.77 -9.25
N GLN A 196 -16.88 -7.77 -10.08
CA GLN A 196 -18.24 -8.06 -10.52
C GLN A 196 -19.09 -8.72 -9.41
N LEU A 197 -19.03 -8.18 -8.19
CA LEU A 197 -19.72 -8.63 -6.99
C LEU A 197 -21.19 -8.96 -7.23
N TRP A 198 -21.87 -8.14 -8.05
CA TRP A 198 -23.30 -8.26 -8.35
C TRP A 198 -23.60 -9.16 -9.56
N ASN A 199 -22.63 -9.95 -10.02
CA ASN A 199 -22.76 -10.82 -11.19
C ASN A 199 -22.62 -12.32 -10.84
N PRO A 200 -23.56 -12.90 -10.07
CA PRO A 200 -23.51 -14.32 -9.72
C PRO A 200 -23.60 -15.24 -10.95
N GLY A 201 -24.19 -14.77 -12.06
CA GLY A 201 -24.27 -15.52 -13.32
C GLY A 201 -22.90 -15.80 -13.97
N GLU A 202 -21.87 -15.02 -13.62
CA GLU A 202 -20.48 -15.22 -14.06
C GLU A 202 -19.57 -15.64 -12.89
N SER A 203 -20.14 -16.04 -11.74
CA SER A 203 -19.41 -16.36 -10.50
C SER A 203 -18.67 -15.17 -9.85
N ALA A 204 -19.19 -13.95 -10.04
CA ALA A 204 -18.67 -12.71 -9.44
C ALA A 204 -17.14 -12.50 -9.55
N PRO A 205 -16.56 -12.52 -10.77
CA PRO A 205 -15.12 -12.44 -10.97
C PRO A 205 -14.58 -11.03 -10.78
N PHE A 206 -13.27 -10.89 -10.57
CA PHE A 206 -12.62 -9.60 -10.76
C PHE A 206 -12.48 -9.32 -12.26
N ARG A 207 -12.96 -8.15 -12.69
CA ARG A 207 -12.84 -7.69 -14.08
C ARG A 207 -11.45 -7.16 -14.37
N ASN A 208 -10.87 -6.42 -13.42
CA ASN A 208 -9.53 -5.87 -13.53
C ASN A 208 -8.93 -5.61 -12.15
N THR A 209 -7.61 -5.75 -12.03
CA THR A 209 -6.85 -5.28 -10.88
C THR A 209 -5.58 -4.60 -11.38
N ASP A 210 -5.38 -3.33 -11.02
CA ASP A 210 -4.17 -2.57 -11.31
C ASP A 210 -3.27 -2.53 -10.08
N TYR A 211 -1.98 -2.81 -10.27
CA TYR A 211 -0.91 -2.83 -9.28
C TYR A 211 0.05 -1.67 -9.56
N GLN A 212 0.30 -0.80 -8.58
CA GLN A 212 1.08 0.42 -8.74
C GLN A 212 2.06 0.65 -7.58
N PRO A 213 3.25 0.03 -7.59
CA PRO A 213 4.33 0.39 -6.70
C PRO A 213 5.02 1.70 -7.13
N GLU A 214 5.40 2.53 -6.17
CA GLU A 214 6.09 3.81 -6.37
C GLU A 214 7.27 3.94 -5.39
N ALA A 215 8.35 4.59 -5.82
CA ALA A 215 9.35 5.16 -4.92
C ALA A 215 9.37 6.68 -5.11
N ILE A 216 9.32 7.43 -4.03
CA ILE A 216 8.99 8.85 -4.01
C ILE A 216 9.99 9.60 -3.14
N PHE A 217 10.79 10.46 -3.75
CA PHE A 217 11.66 11.40 -3.05
C PHE A 217 10.93 12.72 -2.88
N VAL A 218 10.75 13.16 -1.64
CA VAL A 218 9.97 14.34 -1.28
C VAL A 218 10.88 15.38 -0.64
N VAL A 219 10.90 16.58 -1.20
CA VAL A 219 11.77 17.68 -0.79
C VAL A 219 10.90 18.82 -0.27
N PRO A 220 11.00 19.20 1.03
CA PRO A 220 10.37 20.40 1.55
C PRO A 220 10.91 21.65 0.86
N THR A 221 10.02 22.61 0.55
CA THR A 221 10.45 23.89 -0.02
C THR A 221 11.12 24.74 1.07
N PRO A 222 12.33 25.29 0.82
CA PRO A 222 12.99 26.21 1.75
C PRO A 222 12.13 27.42 2.09
N GLU A 223 12.23 27.93 3.31
CA GLU A 223 11.41 29.05 3.81
C GLU A 223 11.49 30.28 2.90
N ALA A 224 12.67 30.58 2.36
CA ALA A 224 12.90 31.70 1.45
C ALA A 224 12.07 31.66 0.16
N TRP A 225 11.62 30.47 -0.28
CA TRP A 225 10.82 30.28 -1.50
C TRP A 225 9.39 29.82 -1.22
N ARG A 226 9.06 29.63 0.06
CA ARG A 226 7.79 29.05 0.49
C ARG A 226 6.62 29.99 0.22
N ASN A 227 6.77 31.28 0.51
CA ASN A 227 5.69 32.25 0.41
C ASN A 227 5.54 32.76 -1.02
N LEU A 228 4.36 32.57 -1.60
CA LEU A 228 3.99 33.03 -2.92
C LEU A 228 2.90 34.12 -2.84
N PRO A 229 2.66 34.87 -3.94
CA PRO A 229 1.58 35.85 -3.99
C PRO A 229 0.19 35.24 -3.68
N LEU A 230 -0.75 36.10 -3.30
CA LEU A 230 -2.16 35.73 -3.03
C LEU A 230 -2.34 34.70 -1.90
N GLY A 231 -1.38 34.63 -0.97
CA GLY A 231 -1.43 33.78 0.22
C GLY A 231 -1.14 32.30 -0.05
N TRP A 232 -0.63 31.96 -1.25
CA TRP A 232 -0.20 30.60 -1.54
C TRP A 232 1.15 30.29 -0.92
N ALA A 233 1.34 29.05 -0.52
CA ALA A 233 2.63 28.53 -0.08
C ALA A 233 3.05 27.35 -0.97
N TRP A 234 4.25 27.41 -1.54
CA TRP A 234 4.90 26.23 -2.13
C TRP A 234 5.50 25.40 -0.99
N ARG A 235 4.94 24.22 -0.75
CA ARG A 235 5.30 23.39 0.41
C ARG A 235 6.31 22.31 0.09
N MET A 236 6.16 21.67 -1.06
CA MET A 236 7.03 20.56 -1.43
C MET A 236 7.21 20.41 -2.94
N SER A 237 8.29 19.70 -3.27
CA SER A 237 8.52 19.10 -4.58
C SER A 237 8.72 17.61 -4.43
N GLN A 238 8.35 16.83 -5.44
CA GLN A 238 8.59 15.38 -5.46
C GLN A 238 9.25 14.97 -6.76
N LEU A 239 10.07 13.93 -6.67
CA LEU A 239 10.49 13.12 -7.79
C LEU A 239 10.14 11.68 -7.48
N GLY A 240 9.56 10.96 -8.43
CA GLY A 240 9.20 9.57 -8.22
C GLY A 240 9.36 8.71 -9.44
N ILE A 241 9.49 7.42 -9.18
CA ILE A 241 9.44 6.36 -10.19
C ILE A 241 8.23 5.47 -9.87
N VAL A 242 7.50 5.08 -10.91
CA VAL A 242 6.29 4.29 -10.77
C VAL A 242 6.24 3.22 -11.84
N HIS A 243 5.95 2.00 -11.42
CA HIS A 243 5.46 0.94 -12.29
C HIS A 243 3.95 0.83 -12.13
N GLN A 244 3.21 0.59 -13.20
CA GLN A 244 1.81 0.23 -13.11
C GLN A 244 1.51 -0.89 -14.12
N SER A 245 0.86 -1.96 -13.68
CA SER A 245 0.42 -3.05 -14.54
C SER A 245 -0.87 -3.67 -14.02
N ASN A 246 -1.61 -4.39 -14.87
CA ASN A 246 -2.82 -5.10 -14.46
C ASN A 246 -2.60 -6.59 -14.14
N GLY A 247 -1.38 -7.08 -14.29
CA GLY A 247 -1.00 -8.47 -14.01
C GLY A 247 -1.71 -9.51 -14.88
N GLN A 248 -2.32 -9.11 -16.00
CA GLN A 248 -3.02 -10.01 -16.92
C GLN A 248 -2.06 -10.58 -17.98
N PRO A 249 -2.31 -11.80 -18.49
CA PRO A 249 -1.61 -12.30 -19.67
C PRO A 249 -2.12 -11.63 -20.95
N ASP A 250 -1.39 -11.82 -22.05
CA ASP A 250 -1.85 -11.43 -23.39
C ASP A 250 -3.17 -12.13 -23.75
N PRO A 251 -4.11 -11.45 -24.44
CA PRO A 251 -4.03 -10.08 -24.97
C PRO A 251 -4.51 -8.97 -24.00
N LEU A 252 -4.84 -9.32 -22.76
CA LEU A 252 -5.37 -8.39 -21.74
C LEU A 252 -4.27 -7.66 -20.95
N SER A 253 -3.02 -8.09 -21.09
CA SER A 253 -1.85 -7.45 -20.47
C SER A 253 -1.81 -5.95 -20.75
N ARG A 254 -1.69 -5.14 -19.70
CA ARG A 254 -1.45 -3.69 -19.77
C ARG A 254 -0.38 -3.31 -18.77
N SER A 255 0.60 -2.52 -19.19
CA SER A 255 1.66 -2.04 -18.31
C SER A 255 2.37 -0.80 -18.85
N TRP A 256 2.97 -0.04 -17.94
CA TRP A 256 3.85 1.09 -18.25
C TRP A 256 4.68 1.48 -17.03
N ASN A 257 5.86 2.06 -17.32
CA ASN A 257 6.76 2.63 -16.32
C ASN A 257 6.86 4.13 -16.55
N ARG A 258 6.94 4.92 -15.48
CA ARG A 258 7.08 6.37 -15.57
C ARG A 258 8.05 6.89 -14.52
N VAL A 259 8.68 8.01 -14.85
CA VAL A 259 9.23 8.94 -13.86
C VAL A 259 8.34 10.16 -13.80
N TYR A 260 8.22 10.78 -12.64
CA TYR A 260 7.35 11.94 -12.47
C TYR A 260 7.93 12.96 -11.51
N GLY A 261 7.54 14.22 -11.69
CA GLY A 261 7.75 15.31 -10.75
C GLY A 261 6.41 15.85 -10.25
N VAL A 262 6.34 16.27 -8.99
CA VAL A 262 5.16 16.92 -8.41
C VAL A 262 5.54 18.23 -7.72
N LEU A 263 4.73 19.26 -7.89
CA LEU A 263 4.79 20.47 -7.08
C LEU A 263 3.52 20.58 -6.23
N GLY A 264 3.69 20.80 -4.92
CA GLY A 264 2.60 20.91 -3.96
C GLY A 264 2.47 22.30 -3.37
N PHE A 265 1.31 22.90 -3.57
CA PHE A 265 0.97 24.23 -3.06
C PHE A 265 -0.23 24.15 -2.12
N GLU A 266 -0.28 25.02 -1.14
CA GLU A 266 -1.46 25.14 -0.28
C GLU A 266 -1.84 26.60 -0.03
N ARG A 267 -3.12 26.82 0.28
CA ARG A 267 -3.66 28.10 0.72
C ARG A 267 -4.89 27.83 1.57
N GLN A 268 -4.80 28.09 2.88
CA GLN A 268 -5.87 27.78 3.83
C GLN A 268 -6.28 26.29 3.69
N ASP A 269 -7.56 26.01 3.43
CA ASP A 269 -8.09 24.66 3.26
C ASP A 269 -7.90 24.07 1.85
N LEU A 270 -7.18 24.78 0.97
CA LEU A 270 -6.93 24.35 -0.41
C LEU A 270 -5.54 23.75 -0.55
N VAL A 271 -5.45 22.66 -1.31
CA VAL A 271 -4.20 22.06 -1.79
C VAL A 271 -4.27 21.95 -3.30
N LEU A 272 -3.27 22.50 -4.00
CA LEU A 272 -3.09 22.37 -5.44
C LEU A 272 -1.83 21.56 -5.70
N SER A 273 -1.96 20.47 -6.44
CA SER A 273 -0.83 19.65 -6.89
C SER A 273 -0.75 19.64 -8.41
N PHE A 274 0.46 19.86 -8.93
CA PHE A 274 0.77 19.73 -10.35
C PHE A 274 1.77 18.60 -10.53
N ARG A 275 1.40 17.55 -11.26
CA ARG A 275 2.25 16.41 -11.58
C ARG A 275 2.55 16.41 -13.08
N LEU A 276 3.82 16.24 -13.42
CA LEU A 276 4.30 16.00 -14.77
C LEU A 276 4.99 14.65 -14.80
N GLU A 277 4.65 13.80 -15.77
CA GLU A 277 5.21 12.46 -15.90
C GLU A 277 5.71 12.14 -17.31
N GLN A 278 6.82 11.42 -17.35
CA GLN A 278 7.45 10.92 -18.55
C GLN A 278 7.37 9.40 -18.52
N ARG A 279 6.75 8.82 -19.54
CA ARG A 279 6.81 7.38 -19.78
C ARG A 279 8.24 6.96 -20.10
N LEU A 280 8.67 5.88 -19.48
CA LEU A 280 9.87 5.14 -19.85
C LEU A 280 9.45 4.08 -20.87
N GLU A 281 9.91 4.25 -22.10
CA GLU A 281 9.60 3.37 -23.22
C GLU A 281 10.27 2.00 -23.03
N LYS A 282 9.66 0.95 -23.58
CA LYS A 282 10.31 -0.37 -23.69
C LYS A 282 11.11 -0.38 -24.99
N ASP A 283 12.24 -1.10 -25.03
CA ASP A 283 13.17 -1.11 -26.18
C ASP A 283 12.55 -1.59 -27.52
N SER A 284 11.33 -2.14 -27.52
CA SER A 284 10.65 -2.61 -28.73
C SER A 284 9.13 -2.53 -28.58
N ASP A 285 8.46 -2.01 -29.60
CA ASP A 285 6.98 -1.88 -29.65
C ASP A 285 6.26 -3.23 -29.46
N GLU A 286 6.80 -4.34 -29.97
CA GLU A 286 6.18 -5.67 -29.82
C GLU A 286 6.09 -6.17 -28.36
N ARG A 287 6.93 -5.64 -27.46
CA ARG A 287 6.91 -5.94 -26.02
C ARG A 287 6.15 -4.89 -25.22
N ASP A 288 5.74 -3.81 -25.85
CA ASP A 288 4.93 -2.76 -25.26
C ASP A 288 3.45 -3.16 -25.30
N ASP A 289 2.80 -3.23 -24.16
CA ASP A 289 1.40 -3.65 -24.08
C ASP A 289 0.42 -2.61 -24.63
N ASN A 290 0.83 -1.33 -24.64
CA ASN A 290 -0.03 -0.19 -24.90
C ASN A 290 0.83 1.02 -25.33
N PRO A 291 1.43 1.00 -26.53
CA PRO A 291 2.34 2.06 -26.99
C PRO A 291 1.66 3.44 -27.12
N ASP A 292 0.35 3.48 -27.30
CA ASP A 292 -0.48 4.68 -27.44
C ASP A 292 -1.03 5.24 -26.11
N ILE A 293 -0.69 4.67 -24.95
CA ILE A 293 -1.29 5.03 -23.64
C ILE A 293 -1.18 6.53 -23.29
N VAL A 294 -0.08 7.18 -23.69
CA VAL A 294 0.17 8.61 -23.44
C VAL A 294 -0.82 9.50 -24.20
N ASP A 295 -1.39 9.03 -25.32
CA ASP A 295 -2.41 9.80 -26.02
C ASP A 295 -3.69 9.94 -25.21
N TYR A 296 -3.98 8.97 -24.34
CA TYR A 296 -5.22 8.92 -23.57
C TYR A 296 -5.07 9.54 -22.19
N LEU A 297 -3.99 9.20 -21.48
CA LEU A 297 -3.75 9.65 -20.11
C LEU A 297 -2.93 10.93 -20.04
N GLY A 298 -2.24 11.29 -21.13
CA GLY A 298 -1.38 12.46 -21.18
C GLY A 298 -0.11 12.32 -20.36
N ARG A 299 0.48 13.47 -20.06
CA ARG A 299 1.73 13.61 -19.29
C ARG A 299 1.55 14.46 -18.04
N THR A 300 0.34 14.95 -17.80
CA THR A 300 0.07 15.96 -16.79
C THR A 300 -1.12 15.54 -15.95
N GLU A 301 -1.06 15.80 -14.65
CA GLU A 301 -2.16 15.68 -13.73
C GLU A 301 -2.22 16.94 -12.86
N VAL A 302 -3.40 17.55 -12.79
CA VAL A 302 -3.68 18.68 -11.90
C VAL A 302 -4.72 18.23 -10.89
N GLN A 303 -4.41 18.37 -9.61
CA GLN A 303 -5.34 18.05 -8.53
C GLN A 303 -5.58 19.28 -7.66
N LEU A 304 -6.85 19.63 -7.47
CA LEU A 304 -7.29 20.63 -6.50
C LEU A 304 -8.10 19.94 -5.41
N ALA A 305 -7.59 19.93 -4.19
CA ALA A 305 -8.28 19.44 -3.01
C ALA A 305 -8.73 20.62 -2.12
N TRP A 306 -9.90 20.48 -1.53
CA TRP A 306 -10.52 21.47 -0.66
C TRP A 306 -11.14 20.77 0.55
N SER A 307 -10.71 21.16 1.75
CA SER A 307 -11.18 20.53 3.01
C SER A 307 -11.75 21.54 4.00
N PRO A 308 -12.92 22.17 3.72
CA PRO A 308 -13.55 23.12 4.62
C PRO A 308 -14.15 22.38 5.83
N GLY A 309 -13.46 22.43 6.96
CA GLY A 309 -13.87 21.73 8.16
C GLY A 309 -13.82 20.20 8.00
N ARG A 310 -14.98 19.53 7.98
CA ARG A 310 -15.04 18.05 8.01
C ARG A 310 -15.16 17.40 6.64
N ALA A 311 -15.66 18.11 5.64
CA ALA A 311 -15.81 17.58 4.29
C ALA A 311 -14.49 17.71 3.53
N THR A 312 -14.20 16.77 2.63
CA THR A 312 -13.06 16.87 1.72
C THR A 312 -13.57 16.65 0.30
N SER A 313 -13.26 17.57 -0.59
CA SER A 313 -13.48 17.44 -2.03
C SER A 313 -12.14 17.43 -2.75
N ALA A 314 -12.01 16.63 -3.80
CA ALA A 314 -10.87 16.68 -4.69
C ALA A 314 -11.32 16.60 -6.15
N LEU A 315 -10.76 17.46 -6.99
CA LEU A 315 -10.93 17.41 -8.44
C LEU A 315 -9.58 17.08 -9.06
N THR A 316 -9.51 15.98 -9.80
CA THR A 316 -8.33 15.54 -10.54
C THR A 316 -8.60 15.62 -12.03
N TRP A 317 -7.77 16.37 -12.75
CA TRP A 317 -7.82 16.52 -14.19
C TRP A 317 -6.55 15.97 -14.84
N ARG A 318 -6.71 15.10 -15.84
CA ARG A 318 -5.62 14.55 -16.65
C ARG A 318 -5.89 14.81 -18.14
N PRO A 319 -5.31 15.86 -18.73
CA PRO A 319 -5.47 16.12 -20.16
C PRO A 319 -4.64 15.15 -21.01
N GLY A 320 -5.27 14.52 -22.00
CA GLY A 320 -4.61 13.71 -23.04
C GLY A 320 -4.48 14.45 -24.38
N SER A 321 -4.04 13.73 -25.41
CA SER A 321 -3.92 14.23 -26.78
C SER A 321 -5.28 14.32 -27.48
N SER A 322 -5.46 15.28 -28.39
CA SER A 322 -6.60 15.34 -29.32
C SER A 322 -7.99 15.24 -28.65
N GLY A 323 -8.18 15.90 -27.50
CA GLY A 323 -9.45 15.91 -26.76
C GLY A 323 -9.70 14.67 -25.89
N LYS A 324 -8.73 13.76 -25.77
CA LYS A 324 -8.73 12.68 -24.78
C LYS A 324 -8.33 13.20 -23.40
N GLY A 325 -8.47 12.36 -22.38
CA GLY A 325 -8.18 12.68 -20.99
C GLY A 325 -9.29 12.25 -20.04
N SER A 326 -9.18 12.66 -18.78
CA SER A 326 -10.15 12.34 -17.74
C SER A 326 -10.35 13.46 -16.73
N LEU A 327 -11.53 13.48 -16.14
CA LEU A 327 -11.88 14.24 -14.95
C LEU A 327 -12.41 13.28 -13.88
N GLN A 328 -11.90 13.41 -12.66
CA GLN A 328 -12.38 12.69 -11.50
C GLN A 328 -12.72 13.68 -10.38
N TYR A 329 -13.91 13.53 -9.79
CA TYR A 329 -14.30 14.25 -8.59
C TYR A 329 -14.53 13.27 -7.45
N ASP A 330 -13.88 13.54 -6.33
CA ASP A 330 -13.97 12.76 -5.10
C ASP A 330 -14.55 13.63 -4.00
N TRP A 331 -15.48 13.07 -3.22
CA TRP A 331 -16.02 13.72 -2.03
C TRP A 331 -16.05 12.76 -0.86
N SER A 332 -15.73 13.26 0.34
CA SER A 332 -15.84 12.48 1.57
C SER A 332 -16.33 13.27 2.76
N TYR A 333 -16.97 12.56 3.69
CA TYR A 333 -17.46 13.12 4.95
C TYR A 333 -17.41 12.07 6.07
N PRO A 334 -17.00 12.41 7.32
CA PRO A 334 -16.85 11.43 8.38
C PRO A 334 -18.20 10.78 8.74
N VAL A 335 -18.20 9.46 8.86
CA VAL A 335 -19.39 8.70 9.31
C VAL A 335 -19.72 9.06 10.75
N ASN A 336 -18.70 9.13 11.61
CA ASN A 336 -18.82 9.64 12.97
C ASN A 336 -18.14 11.01 13.08
N LYS A 337 -18.92 12.06 13.37
CA LYS A 337 -18.42 13.45 13.52
C LYS A 337 -17.45 13.64 14.68
N GLU A 338 -17.49 12.76 15.68
CA GLU A 338 -16.57 12.74 16.83
C GLU A 338 -15.24 12.06 16.48
N ARG A 339 -15.19 11.29 15.39
CA ARG A 339 -13.98 10.62 14.90
C ARG A 339 -13.72 11.01 13.43
N PRO A 340 -13.33 12.27 13.16
CA PRO A 340 -13.17 12.80 11.81
C PRO A 340 -12.13 12.05 10.96
N ASP A 341 -11.13 11.45 11.61
CA ASP A 341 -10.06 10.66 10.98
C ASP A 341 -10.41 9.16 10.82
N GLY A 342 -11.64 8.79 11.21
CA GLY A 342 -12.13 7.42 11.12
C GLY A 342 -12.68 7.07 9.74
N LEU A 343 -13.70 6.21 9.73
CA LEU A 343 -14.42 5.84 8.50
C LEU A 343 -15.18 7.06 7.94
N ARG A 344 -15.12 7.25 6.63
CA ARG A 344 -15.76 8.37 5.93
C ARG A 344 -16.66 7.84 4.81
N TRP A 345 -17.83 8.42 4.64
CA TRP A 345 -18.61 8.27 3.41
C TRP A 345 -17.77 8.76 2.23
N TYR A 346 -17.89 8.11 1.08
CA TYR A 346 -17.12 8.42 -0.11
C TYR A 346 -17.98 8.36 -1.36
N VAL A 347 -17.84 9.38 -2.20
CA VAL A 347 -18.47 9.49 -3.52
C VAL A 347 -17.37 9.78 -4.54
N GLN A 348 -17.35 9.01 -5.63
CA GLN A 348 -16.44 9.22 -6.76
C GLN A 348 -17.25 9.37 -8.04
N LEU A 349 -17.00 10.44 -8.79
CA LEU A 349 -17.47 10.61 -10.16
C LEU A 349 -16.26 10.57 -11.08
N PHE A 350 -16.30 9.73 -12.11
CA PHE A 350 -15.26 9.67 -13.12
C PHE A 350 -15.86 9.86 -14.52
N HIS A 351 -15.19 10.63 -15.36
CA HIS A 351 -15.52 10.78 -16.78
C HIS A 351 -14.26 10.88 -17.62
N GLY A 352 -14.12 10.03 -18.64
CA GLY A 352 -13.01 10.07 -19.58
C GLY A 352 -12.35 8.71 -19.77
N PHE A 353 -11.04 8.73 -20.00
CA PHE A 353 -10.23 7.55 -20.34
C PHE A 353 -9.35 7.09 -19.16
N GLY A 354 -9.12 5.78 -19.06
CA GLY A 354 -8.17 5.22 -18.10
C GLY A 354 -8.58 5.32 -16.63
N GLU A 355 -9.84 4.99 -16.32
CA GLU A 355 -10.22 4.67 -14.94
C GLU A 355 -9.47 3.44 -14.43
N THR A 356 -9.19 2.49 -15.32
CA THR A 356 -8.32 1.32 -15.11
C THR A 356 -7.31 1.21 -16.25
N LEU A 357 -6.24 0.44 -16.09
CA LEU A 357 -5.32 0.19 -17.21
C LEU A 357 -5.98 -0.59 -18.35
N LEU A 358 -6.87 -1.53 -18.05
CA LEU A 358 -7.59 -2.27 -19.09
C LEU A 358 -8.48 -1.36 -19.94
N ASP A 359 -8.98 -0.28 -19.34
CA ASP A 359 -9.82 0.73 -19.97
C ASP A 359 -9.06 2.01 -20.34
N TYR A 360 -7.72 1.97 -20.48
CA TYR A 360 -6.92 3.16 -20.78
C TYR A 360 -7.37 3.87 -22.07
N ASN A 361 -7.81 3.12 -23.07
CA ASN A 361 -8.30 3.62 -24.35
C ASN A 361 -9.82 3.53 -24.51
N PHE A 362 -10.55 3.30 -23.42
CA PHE A 362 -12.01 3.23 -23.40
C PHE A 362 -12.61 4.41 -22.63
N ARG A 363 -13.46 5.19 -23.29
CA ARG A 363 -14.11 6.34 -22.64
C ARG A 363 -15.30 5.86 -21.83
N GLN A 364 -15.33 6.19 -20.54
CA GLN A 364 -16.44 5.82 -19.67
C GLN A 364 -16.87 6.97 -18.75
N THR A 365 -18.06 6.80 -18.17
CA THR A 365 -18.54 7.62 -17.06
C THR A 365 -19.01 6.68 -15.97
N SER A 366 -18.57 6.90 -14.74
CA SER A 366 -18.93 6.08 -13.60
C SER A 366 -19.26 6.91 -12.35
N LEU A 367 -20.13 6.35 -11.51
CA LEU A 367 -20.46 6.85 -10.18
C LEU A 367 -20.19 5.75 -9.17
N GLY A 368 -19.31 6.03 -8.21
CA GLY A 368 -19.00 5.19 -7.07
C GLY A 368 -19.55 5.75 -5.77
N LEU A 369 -20.19 4.91 -4.96
CA LEU A 369 -20.62 5.22 -3.59
C LEU A 369 -20.08 4.16 -2.64
N GLY A 370 -19.53 4.60 -1.51
CA GLY A 370 -19.02 3.70 -0.50
C GLY A 370 -18.41 4.40 0.69
N VAL A 371 -17.33 3.80 1.19
CA VAL A 371 -16.58 4.29 2.33
C VAL A 371 -15.09 4.37 2.04
N THR A 372 -14.41 5.28 2.72
CA THR A 372 -12.96 5.41 2.67
C THR A 372 -12.38 5.51 4.08
N ILE A 373 -11.14 5.05 4.22
CA ILE A 373 -10.27 5.37 5.34
C ILE A 373 -9.09 6.15 4.76
N PHE A 374 -8.89 7.36 5.27
CA PHE A 374 -7.78 8.21 4.88
C PHE A 374 -7.14 8.78 6.14
N LYS A 375 -6.21 8.01 6.69
CA LYS A 375 -5.38 8.38 7.84
C LYS A 375 -3.93 8.38 7.37
N PHE A 376 -3.25 9.50 7.57
CA PHE A 376 -1.86 9.69 7.18
C PHE A 376 -0.99 10.09 8.36
#